data_AF-A0A2P5W8Z3-F1
#
_entry.id   AF-A0A2P5W8Z3-F1
#
_cell.length_a   1.000
_cell.length_b   1.000
_cell.length_c   1.000
_cell.angle_alpha   90.00
_cell.angle_beta   90.00
_cell.angle_gamma   90.00
#
_symmetry.space_group_name_H-M   'P 1'
#
loop_
_entity.id
_entity.type
_entity.pdbx_description
1 polymer ?
#
loop_
_entity_poly.entity_id
_entity_poly.type
_entity_poly.pdbx_seq_one_letter_code
_entity_poly.pdbx_strand_id
1 'polypeptide(L)'
;MEVKVESDVENKNLSSILEGVEDKMGYGLMFADIIVAGRKLNTLVDIGASDLFMSKRAAHKLGLKIENEPGRIKTMNSESVPIKGVTKRVNHQLGDWTGKTSIKVIPLDDYDFVVGLSFLDQVNASICLSDNYMVISNSNY
;
A
#
# COMPACT_ATOMS: atom_id res chain seq x y z
N MET A 1 12.24 -19.96 55.98
CA MET A 1 11.70 -18.68 55.50
C MET A 1 12.05 -18.60 54.02
N GLU A 2 11.17 -18.86 53.04
CA GLU A 2 9.78 -18.36 52.85
C GLU A 2 9.67 -16.91 53.35
N VAL A 3 9.43 -15.91 52.50
CA VAL A 3 8.22 -15.75 51.70
C VAL A 3 8.49 -14.89 50.43
N LYS A 4 7.80 -15.31 49.37
CA LYS A 4 7.53 -14.72 48.04
C LYS A 4 6.64 -13.46 48.19
N VAL A 5 6.60 -12.51 47.25
CA VAL A 5 5.40 -12.18 46.43
C VAL A 5 5.47 -10.72 45.89
N GLU A 6 5.46 -10.64 44.54
CA GLU A 6 4.74 -9.72 43.60
C GLU A 6 4.90 -8.19 43.67
N SER A 7 4.71 -7.42 42.59
CA SER A 7 4.17 -7.61 41.22
C SER A 7 5.01 -6.76 40.24
N ASP A 8 5.07 -7.01 38.94
CA ASP A 8 4.12 -6.40 38.00
C ASP A 8 3.93 -7.25 36.74
N VAL A 9 2.73 -7.85 36.68
CA VAL A 9 1.77 -7.85 35.57
C VAL A 9 2.34 -7.69 34.15
N GLU A 10 2.39 -8.84 33.47
CA GLU A 10 2.03 -9.04 32.06
C GLU A 10 2.61 -8.06 31.03
N ASN A 11 3.88 -8.25 30.68
CA ASN A 11 4.28 -8.03 29.29
C ASN A 11 3.86 -9.26 28.45
N LYS A 12 2.54 -9.40 28.27
CA LYS A 12 1.98 -10.36 27.30
C LYS A 12 2.38 -9.87 25.92
N ASN A 13 3.48 -10.41 25.43
CA ASN A 13 3.99 -10.21 24.09
C ASN A 13 2.82 -10.41 23.10
N LEU A 14 2.39 -9.31 22.46
CA LEU A 14 1.26 -9.28 21.50
C LEU A 14 1.46 -10.26 20.34
N SER A 15 2.71 -10.65 20.07
CA SER A 15 3.11 -11.70 19.13
C SER A 15 2.53 -13.09 19.44
N SER A 16 2.19 -13.37 20.71
CA SER A 16 1.57 -14.66 21.09
C SER A 16 0.06 -14.70 20.89
N ILE A 17 -0.60 -13.55 20.68
CA ILE A 17 -2.06 -13.44 20.54
C ILE A 17 -2.49 -13.57 19.06
N LEU A 18 -1.57 -13.30 18.12
CA LEU A 18 -1.81 -13.33 16.68
C LEU A 18 -1.09 -14.49 16.00
N GLU A 19 -1.32 -15.71 16.48
CA GLU A 19 -0.91 -16.93 15.78
C GLU A 19 -1.55 -16.96 14.38
N GLY A 20 -0.83 -16.47 13.37
CA GLY A 20 -1.28 -16.39 11.97
C GLY A 20 -0.94 -15.11 11.22
N VAL A 21 -0.40 -14.07 11.86
CA VAL A 21 0.19 -12.92 11.13
C VAL A 21 1.70 -13.05 11.25
N GLU A 22 2.34 -13.60 10.20
CA GLU A 22 3.77 -13.40 10.03
C GLU A 22 4.03 -11.90 10.14
N ASP A 23 4.84 -11.54 11.13
CA ASP A 23 5.39 -10.21 11.28
C ASP A 23 6.26 -9.99 10.05
N LYS A 24 5.66 -9.47 8.96
CA LYS A 24 6.40 -8.98 7.81
C LYS A 24 7.05 -7.66 8.22
N MET A 25 7.98 -7.75 9.15
CA MET A 25 9.01 -6.76 9.36
C MET A 25 9.81 -6.74 8.04
N GLY A 26 9.33 -5.94 7.10
CA GLY A 26 9.75 -5.97 5.71
C GLY A 26 11.25 -5.76 5.61
N TYR A 27 11.90 -6.46 4.69
CA TYR A 27 13.32 -6.36 4.36
C TYR A 27 13.71 -4.97 3.81
N GLY A 28 13.42 -3.88 4.54
CA GLY A 28 13.52 -2.50 4.07
C GLY A 28 12.38 -2.03 3.17
N LEU A 29 11.27 -2.78 3.07
CA LEU A 29 10.09 -2.40 2.28
C LEU A 29 8.98 -1.84 3.16
N MET A 30 8.31 -0.80 2.68
CA MET A 30 7.17 -0.16 3.36
C MET A 30 5.85 -0.59 2.72
N PHE A 31 4.90 -0.99 3.55
CA PHE A 31 3.53 -1.29 3.14
C PHE A 31 2.54 -0.39 3.86
N ALA A 32 1.42 -0.11 3.20
CA ALA A 32 0.30 0.63 3.79
C ALA A 32 -1.02 -0.07 3.47
N ASP A 33 -2.00 0.11 4.37
CA ASP A 33 -3.38 -0.25 4.12
C ASP A 33 -4.01 0.77 3.15
N ILE A 34 -4.58 0.30 2.05
CA ILE A 34 -5.38 1.10 1.13
C ILE A 34 -6.77 0.47 0.96
N ILE A 35 -7.82 1.29 0.97
CA ILE A 35 -9.15 0.83 0.57
C ILE A 35 -9.34 1.24 -0.88
N VAL A 36 -9.68 0.31 -1.76
CA VAL A 36 -9.97 0.59 -3.18
C VAL A 36 -11.31 -0.03 -3.52
N ALA A 37 -12.22 0.78 -4.08
CA ALA A 37 -13.59 0.36 -4.38
C ALA A 37 -14.28 -0.32 -3.17
N GLY A 38 -14.05 0.20 -1.97
CA GLY A 38 -14.63 -0.30 -0.72
C GLY A 38 -13.98 -1.57 -0.15
N ARG A 39 -12.88 -2.06 -0.73
CA ARG A 39 -12.15 -3.24 -0.23
C ARG A 39 -10.81 -2.84 0.36
N LYS A 40 -10.54 -3.29 1.59
CA LYS A 40 -9.23 -3.12 2.24
C LYS A 40 -8.19 -4.05 1.62
N LEU A 41 -7.04 -3.51 1.27
CA LEU A 41 -5.93 -4.15 0.54
C LEU A 41 -4.60 -3.62 1.10
N ASN A 42 -3.52 -4.36 0.87
CA ASN A 42 -2.17 -3.89 1.18
C ASN A 42 -1.51 -3.37 -0.10
N THR A 43 -0.81 -2.25 -0.01
CA THR A 43 -0.02 -1.68 -1.11
C THR A 43 1.44 -1.55 -0.71
N LEU A 44 2.34 -1.80 -1.65
CA LEU A 44 3.74 -1.39 -1.51
C LEU A 44 3.83 0.13 -1.66
N VAL A 45 4.61 0.79 -0.80
CA VAL A 45 4.98 2.20 -0.96
C VAL A 45 6.37 2.24 -1.59
N ASP A 46 6.46 2.68 -2.84
CA ASP A 46 7.69 2.68 -3.62
C ASP A 46 7.95 4.06 -4.22
N ILE A 47 8.87 4.81 -3.61
CA ILE A 47 9.31 6.11 -4.11
C ILE A 47 10.05 6.02 -5.46
N GLY A 48 10.46 4.82 -5.88
CA GLY A 48 11.01 4.56 -7.21
C GLY A 48 9.94 4.43 -8.31
N ALA A 49 8.67 4.27 -7.94
CA ALA A 49 7.55 4.22 -8.87
C ALA A 49 6.99 5.61 -9.17
N SER A 50 6.58 5.86 -10.42
CA SER A 50 6.06 7.17 -10.84
C SER A 50 4.59 7.40 -10.46
N ASP A 51 3.75 6.37 -10.58
CA ASP A 51 2.30 6.47 -10.45
C ASP A 51 1.74 5.42 -9.48
N LEU A 52 0.43 5.53 -9.23
CA LEU A 52 -0.34 4.46 -8.61
C LEU A 52 -0.58 3.34 -9.63
N PHE A 53 -0.03 2.16 -9.33
CA PHE A 53 -0.14 0.97 -10.17
C PHE A 53 -0.99 -0.12 -9.51
N MET A 54 -1.65 -0.90 -10.37
CA MET A 54 -2.44 -2.05 -9.97
C MET A 54 -2.20 -3.22 -10.93
N SER A 55 -2.19 -4.43 -10.40
CA SER A 55 -2.11 -5.64 -11.22
C SER A 55 -3.41 -5.85 -12.01
N LYS A 56 -3.31 -6.45 -13.21
CA LYS A 56 -4.52 -6.85 -13.98
C LYS A 56 -5.43 -7.79 -13.16
N ARG A 57 -4.83 -8.65 -12.33
CA ARG A 57 -5.55 -9.57 -11.45
C ARG A 57 -6.36 -8.83 -10.40
N ALA A 58 -5.77 -7.82 -9.75
CA ALA A 58 -6.45 -6.99 -8.77
C ALA A 58 -7.61 -6.20 -9.40
N ALA A 59 -7.40 -5.58 -10.56
CA ALA A 59 -8.45 -4.87 -11.29
C ALA A 59 -9.66 -5.77 -11.57
N HIS A 60 -9.42 -7.01 -12.01
CA HIS A 60 -10.47 -7.99 -12.24
C HIS A 60 -11.18 -8.42 -10.95
N LYS A 61 -10.42 -8.73 -9.87
CA LYS A 61 -11.00 -9.10 -8.56
C LYS A 61 -11.89 -8.00 -7.97
N LEU A 62 -11.56 -6.74 -8.24
CA LEU A 62 -12.31 -5.58 -7.79
C LEU A 62 -13.50 -5.23 -8.71
N GLY A 63 -13.65 -5.91 -9.85
CA GLY A 63 -14.70 -5.62 -10.83
C GLY A 63 -14.54 -4.25 -11.49
N LEU A 64 -13.31 -3.76 -11.59
CA LEU A 64 -13.01 -2.43 -12.13
C LEU A 64 -12.97 -2.45 -13.66
N LYS A 65 -13.55 -1.40 -14.27
CA LYS A 65 -13.51 -1.21 -15.72
C LYS A 65 -12.13 -0.72 -16.14
N ILE A 66 -11.45 -1.51 -16.95
CA ILE A 66 -10.16 -1.15 -17.55
C ILE A 66 -10.42 -0.50 -18.91
N GLU A 67 -10.00 0.75 -19.06
CA GLU A 67 -10.03 1.47 -20.33
C GLU A 67 -8.67 1.37 -21.02
N ASN A 68 -8.67 1.33 -22.36
CA ASN A 68 -7.42 1.29 -23.11
C ASN A 68 -6.63 2.58 -22.91
N GLU A 69 -5.36 2.45 -22.52
CA GLU A 69 -4.41 3.55 -22.41
C GLU A 69 -3.12 3.12 -23.11
N PRO A 70 -2.75 3.74 -24.24
CA PRO A 70 -1.52 3.39 -24.94
C PRO A 70 -0.32 3.89 -24.12
N GLY A 71 0.71 3.06 -24.02
CA GLY A 71 1.94 3.46 -23.36
C GLY A 71 2.73 2.27 -22.82
N ARG A 72 3.94 2.58 -22.36
CA ARG A 72 4.83 1.62 -21.72
C ARG A 72 5.48 2.28 -20.52
N ILE A 73 5.81 1.47 -19.52
CA ILE A 73 6.47 1.91 -18.29
C ILE A 73 7.79 1.15 -18.21
N LYS A 74 8.85 1.82 -17.78
CA LYS A 74 10.18 1.21 -17.66
C LYS A 74 10.69 1.44 -16.24
N THR A 75 11.01 0.35 -15.56
CA THR A 75 11.79 0.36 -14.32
C THR A 75 13.27 0.53 -14.64
N MET A 76 14.04 1.20 -13.77
CA MET A 76 15.47 1.48 -13.98
C MET A 76 16.21 0.15 -14.25
N ASN A 77 16.82 0.03 -15.43
CA ASN A 77 17.55 -1.15 -15.94
C ASN A 77 16.73 -2.37 -16.35
N SER A 78 15.40 -2.27 -16.46
CA SER A 78 14.54 -3.35 -16.99
C SER A 78 14.00 -3.04 -18.38
N GLU A 79 13.51 -4.06 -19.09
CA GLU A 79 12.71 -3.82 -20.29
C GLU A 79 11.42 -3.08 -19.93
N SER A 80 10.97 -2.22 -20.82
CA SER A 80 9.69 -1.55 -20.62
C SER A 80 8.54 -2.56 -20.69
N VAL A 81 7.54 -2.43 -19.83
CA VAL A 81 6.30 -3.23 -19.83
C VAL A 81 5.14 -2.41 -20.42
N PRO A 82 4.19 -3.03 -21.13
CA PRO A 82 3.05 -2.31 -21.67
C PRO A 82 2.03 -1.95 -20.57
N ILE A 83 1.47 -0.75 -20.66
CA ILE A 83 0.26 -0.40 -19.90
C ILE A 83 -0.89 -1.24 -20.46
N LYS A 84 -1.56 -2.02 -19.60
CA LYS A 84 -2.71 -2.84 -19.98
C LYS A 84 -4.01 -2.04 -20.03
N GLY A 85 -3.99 -0.87 -19.40
CA GLY A 85 -5.05 0.12 -19.43
C GLY A 85 -5.03 0.98 -18.18
N VAL A 86 -6.10 1.74 -18.00
CA VAL A 86 -6.31 2.60 -16.83
C VAL A 86 -7.71 2.39 -16.28
N THR A 87 -7.83 2.35 -14.95
CA THR A 87 -9.13 2.44 -14.29
C THR A 87 -9.32 3.86 -13.80
N LYS A 88 -10.33 4.57 -14.32
CA LYS A 88 -10.56 5.99 -14.02
C LYS A 88 -11.51 6.21 -12.84
N ARG A 89 -11.29 7.29 -12.10
CA ARG A 89 -12.17 7.80 -11.02
C ARG A 89 -12.49 6.75 -9.94
N VAL A 90 -11.50 5.96 -9.56
CA VAL A 90 -11.64 4.92 -8.53
C VAL A 90 -11.64 5.56 -7.15
N ASN A 91 -12.67 5.27 -6.35
CA ASN A 91 -12.68 5.63 -4.93
C ASN A 91 -11.58 4.87 -4.21
N HIS A 92 -10.75 5.60 -3.48
CA HIS A 92 -9.73 5.01 -2.65
C HIS A 92 -9.49 5.83 -1.39
N GLN A 93 -9.04 5.13 -0.35
CA GLN A 93 -8.71 5.69 0.95
C GLN A 93 -7.33 5.20 1.36
N LEU A 94 -6.50 6.12 1.85
CA LEU A 94 -5.18 5.83 2.41
C LEU A 94 -5.10 6.57 3.75
N GLY A 95 -4.99 5.84 4.86
CA GLY A 95 -5.23 6.42 6.18
C GLY A 95 -6.61 7.09 6.26
N ASP A 96 -6.66 8.34 6.71
CA ASP A 96 -7.89 9.14 6.78
C ASP A 96 -8.21 9.88 5.47
N TRP A 97 -7.27 9.92 4.52
CA TRP A 97 -7.51 10.59 3.25
C TRP A 97 -8.41 9.75 2.35
N THR A 98 -9.41 10.38 1.74
CA THR A 98 -10.28 9.76 0.75
C THR A 98 -10.31 10.58 -0.52
N GLY A 99 -10.39 9.90 -1.67
CA GLY A 99 -10.46 10.60 -2.95
C GLY A 99 -10.74 9.69 -4.14
N LYS A 100 -10.76 10.30 -5.32
CA LYS A 100 -10.91 9.62 -6.60
C LYS A 100 -9.70 9.92 -7.47
N THR A 101 -9.05 8.87 -7.96
CA THR A 101 -7.92 9.00 -8.89
C THR A 101 -8.00 7.92 -9.96
N SER A 102 -7.16 8.06 -10.99
CA SER A 102 -6.99 7.04 -12.02
C SER A 102 -5.84 6.12 -11.62
N ILE A 103 -6.01 4.82 -11.83
CA ILE A 103 -5.01 3.80 -11.49
C ILE A 103 -4.54 3.13 -12.77
N LYS A 104 -3.23 3.15 -13.03
CA LYS A 104 -2.62 2.49 -14.19
C LYS A 104 -2.54 0.99 -13.93
N VAL A 105 -2.97 0.20 -14.91
CA VAL A 105 -2.97 -1.26 -14.83
C VAL A 105 -1.79 -1.80 -15.62
N ILE A 106 -0.87 -2.48 -14.95
CA ILE A 106 0.33 -3.07 -15.56
C ILE A 106 0.48 -4.53 -15.13
N PRO A 107 1.32 -5.33 -15.82
CA PRO A 107 1.79 -6.60 -15.28
C PRO A 107 2.61 -6.32 -14.01
N LEU A 108 2.13 -6.81 -12.88
CA LEU A 108 2.87 -6.86 -11.62
C LEU A 108 2.94 -8.33 -11.21
N ASP A 109 4.12 -8.79 -10.83
CA ASP A 109 4.36 -10.19 -10.49
C ASP A 109 4.08 -10.46 -9.01
N ASP A 110 4.67 -9.66 -8.11
CA ASP A 110 4.65 -9.92 -6.67
C ASP A 110 3.60 -9.11 -5.89
N TYR A 111 3.10 -8.01 -6.46
CA TYR A 111 2.24 -7.06 -5.76
C TYR A 111 0.96 -6.77 -6.53
N ASP A 112 -0.15 -6.66 -5.81
CA ASP A 112 -1.42 -6.23 -6.40
C ASP A 112 -1.51 -4.70 -6.57
N PHE A 113 -0.80 -3.94 -5.72
CA PHE A 113 -0.77 -2.47 -5.71
C PHE A 113 0.62 -1.91 -5.39
N VAL A 114 0.98 -0.83 -6.07
CA VAL A 114 2.19 -0.04 -5.80
C VAL A 114 1.83 1.45 -5.80
N VAL A 115 2.09 2.13 -4.70
CA VAL A 115 1.95 3.57 -4.54
C VAL A 115 3.27 4.23 -4.92
N GLY A 116 3.25 4.95 -6.04
CA GLY A 116 4.36 5.78 -6.52
C GLY A 116 4.24 7.26 -6.14
N LEU A 117 5.26 8.02 -6.55
CA LEU A 117 5.47 9.42 -6.19
C LEU A 117 4.29 10.34 -6.53
N SER A 118 3.68 10.24 -7.72
CA SER A 118 2.58 11.16 -8.06
C SER A 118 1.36 11.00 -7.16
N PHE A 119 1.10 9.79 -6.64
CA PHE A 119 0.02 9.59 -5.69
C PHE A 119 0.39 10.08 -4.29
N LEU A 120 1.64 9.85 -3.86
CA LEU A 120 2.17 10.39 -2.60
C LEU A 120 2.12 11.93 -2.58
N ASP A 121 2.50 12.57 -3.69
CA ASP A 121 2.39 14.02 -3.89
C ASP A 121 0.93 14.49 -3.85
N GLN A 122 0.04 13.79 -4.56
CA GLN A 122 -1.40 14.08 -4.57
C GLN A 122 -2.02 14.10 -3.16
N VAL A 123 -1.61 13.17 -2.29
CA VAL A 123 -2.12 13.10 -0.90
C VAL A 123 -1.29 13.93 0.08
N ASN A 124 -0.25 14.63 -0.37
CA ASN A 124 0.70 15.36 0.48
C ASN A 124 1.30 14.46 1.57
N ALA A 125 1.79 13.29 1.16
CA ALA A 125 2.39 12.30 2.05
C ALA A 125 3.82 12.68 2.44
N SER A 126 4.15 12.50 3.72
CA SER A 126 5.52 12.48 4.25
C SER A 126 5.84 11.08 4.76
N ILE A 127 6.94 10.49 4.29
CA ILE A 127 7.37 9.15 4.68
C ILE A 127 8.48 9.28 5.74
N CYS A 128 8.26 8.72 6.93
CA CYS A 128 9.27 8.60 7.96
C CYS A 128 9.81 7.16 8.00
N LEU A 129 10.98 6.95 7.39
CA LEU A 129 11.59 5.63 7.27
C LEU A 129 12.11 5.09 8.61
N SER A 130 12.62 5.97 9.50
CA SER A 130 13.17 5.56 10.79
C SER A 130 12.13 4.96 11.72
N ASP A 131 10.91 5.46 11.65
CA ASP A 131 9.81 5.10 12.54
C ASP A 131 8.73 4.28 11.83
N ASN A 132 8.98 3.90 10.57
CA ASN A 132 8.10 3.10 9.73
C ASN A 132 6.65 3.60 9.68
N TYR A 133 6.46 4.91 9.52
CA TYR A 133 5.15 5.51 9.34
C TYR A 133 5.11 6.48 8.16
N MET A 134 3.90 6.71 7.66
CA MET A 134 3.60 7.71 6.64
C MET A 134 2.53 8.64 7.18
N VAL A 135 2.73 9.95 7.01
CA VAL A 135 1.79 11.00 7.41
C VAL A 135 1.15 11.57 6.15
N ILE A 136 -0.17 11.70 6.16
CA ILE A 136 -0.92 12.36 5.09
C ILE A 136 -1.37 13.72 5.60
N SER A 137 -0.78 14.79 5.06
CA SER A 137 -0.95 16.14 5.60
C SER A 137 -2.17 16.88 5.02
N ASN A 138 -2.83 16.30 4.01
CA ASN A 138 -3.98 16.89 3.35
C ASN A 138 -5.25 16.06 3.60
N SER A 139 -5.48 15.63 4.84
CA SER A 139 -6.78 15.06 5.23
C SER A 139 -7.82 16.17 5.05
N ASN A 140 -8.60 16.11 3.97
CA ASN A 140 -9.70 17.04 3.73
C ASN A 140 -10.66 16.97 4.93
N TYR A 141 -10.48 17.92 5.86
CA TYR A 141 -11.45 18.35 6.85
C TYR A 141 -11.80 19.81 6.55
#